data_AF-A0A6B3DWP6-F1
#
_entry.id   AF-A0A6B3DWP6-F1
#
_cell.length_a   1.000
_cell.length_b   1.000
_cell.length_c   1.000
_cell.angle_alpha   90.00
_cell.angle_beta   90.00
_cell.angle_gamma   90.00
#
_symmetry.space_group_name_H-M   'P 1'
#
loop_
_entity.id
_entity.type
_entity.pdbx_description
1 polymer ?
#
loop_
_entity_poly.entity_id
_entity_poly.type
_entity_poly.pdbx_seq_one_letter_code
_entity_poly.pdbx_strand_id
1 'polypeptide(L)'
;AAARAAAVYWDRGWREDAAAQLTDAAQRATEPAERAAYLAQYGRIAWERGDFAEALRYDEAALRLDGGQREALAGRARTLASLGRTAEARAAYGTALAGRPDPELLLELGELYEAAGDEERAAAQYELVRARVRQQAAAGVDGELVLGRLEADHGDAAEAVERLREEWRRQPGIAVADALGWALHRDGRDEEALTFATTATDSAKGGGVRKALYAYHRGAIELALDRPGVARRHLELALRTNPAFSPLWAPAAQEALSDLGDPPLTEAPADVRLQAAPVPPPTGPPPPAAAPPAPPQ
;
A
#
# COMPACT_ATOMS: atom_id res chain seq x y z
N ALA A 1 17.04 16.79 9.25
CA ALA A 1 17.31 16.81 7.79
C ALA A 1 17.00 15.46 7.16
N ALA A 2 17.41 14.35 7.77
CA ALA A 2 17.16 13.00 7.29
C ALA A 2 15.67 12.60 7.21
N ALA A 3 14.82 12.94 8.19
CA ALA A 3 13.35 12.72 8.10
C ALA A 3 12.73 13.36 6.85
N ARG A 4 13.12 14.60 6.53
CA ARG A 4 12.64 15.31 5.34
C ARG A 4 13.18 14.69 4.05
N ALA A 5 14.42 14.19 4.06
CA ALA A 5 14.98 13.46 2.93
C ALA A 5 14.25 12.12 2.71
N ALA A 6 14.00 11.35 3.78
CA ALA A 6 13.25 10.09 3.71
C ALA A 6 11.82 10.31 3.19
N ALA A 7 11.11 11.35 3.62
CA ALA A 7 9.81 11.73 3.07
C ALA A 7 9.88 12.10 1.58
N VAL A 8 10.90 12.85 1.16
CA VAL A 8 11.10 13.21 -0.26
C VAL A 8 11.44 11.99 -1.13
N TYR A 9 12.25 11.06 -0.63
CA TYR A 9 12.55 9.81 -1.32
C TYR A 9 11.32 8.90 -1.40
N TRP A 10 10.55 8.85 -0.32
CA TRP A 10 9.28 8.15 -0.25
C TRP A 10 8.26 8.67 -1.27
N ASP A 11 8.05 9.99 -1.32
CA ASP A 11 7.14 10.64 -2.27
C ASP A 11 7.60 10.47 -3.73
N ARG A 12 8.89 10.21 -3.95
CA ARG A 12 9.48 9.90 -5.26
C ARG A 12 9.52 8.40 -5.58
N GLY A 13 9.06 7.53 -4.67
CA GLY A 13 9.04 6.08 -4.84
C GLY A 13 10.36 5.36 -4.59
N TRP A 14 11.37 6.04 -4.05
CA TRP A 14 12.69 5.47 -3.74
C TRP A 14 12.70 4.90 -2.32
N ARG A 15 11.97 3.79 -2.14
CA ARG A 15 11.72 3.17 -0.83
C ARG A 15 12.97 2.63 -0.15
N GLU A 16 13.90 2.06 -0.91
CA GLU A 16 15.15 1.52 -0.37
C GLU A 16 16.06 2.65 0.14
N ASP A 17 16.17 3.74 -0.62
CA ASP A 17 16.89 4.93 -0.19
C ASP A 17 16.24 5.55 1.05
N ALA A 18 14.91 5.62 1.09
CA ALA A 18 14.18 6.10 2.27
C ALA A 18 14.46 5.22 3.51
N ALA A 19 14.41 3.89 3.38
CA ALA A 19 14.69 2.95 4.46
C ALA A 19 16.14 3.04 4.98
N ALA A 20 17.11 3.18 4.07
CA ALA A 20 18.52 3.35 4.42
C ALA A 20 18.76 4.66 5.20
N GLN A 21 18.16 5.77 4.74
CA GLN A 21 18.25 7.07 5.41
C GLN A 21 17.58 7.05 6.80
N LEU A 22 16.44 6.36 6.95
CA LEU A 22 15.78 6.21 8.26
C LEU A 22 16.61 5.39 9.24
N THR A 23 17.29 4.34 8.75
CA THR A 23 18.16 3.51 9.59
C THR A 23 19.34 4.31 10.13
N ASP A 24 20.02 5.05 9.24
CA ASP A 24 21.11 5.93 9.62
C ASP A 24 20.65 7.05 10.57
N ALA A 25 19.50 7.68 10.30
CA ALA A 25 18.92 8.69 11.18
C ALA A 25 18.61 8.13 12.58
N ALA A 26 18.03 6.92 12.66
CA ALA A 26 17.74 6.24 13.92
C ALA A 26 19.01 5.85 14.71
N GLN A 27 20.16 5.68 14.05
CA GLN A 27 21.44 5.42 14.73
C GLN A 27 22.05 6.70 15.29
N ARG A 28 21.86 7.84 14.61
CA ARG A 28 22.38 9.14 15.03
C ARG A 28 21.49 9.88 16.03
N ALA A 29 20.22 9.48 16.16
CA ALA A 29 19.27 10.11 17.07
C ALA A 29 19.74 9.96 18.52
N THR A 30 19.84 11.08 19.23
CA THR A 30 20.27 11.10 20.64
C THR A 30 19.11 10.93 21.61
N GLU A 31 17.90 11.34 21.21
CA GLU A 31 16.70 11.24 22.02
C GLU A 31 15.90 9.95 21.73
N PRO A 32 15.46 9.19 22.75
CA PRO A 32 14.67 7.97 22.55
C PRO A 32 13.40 8.19 21.72
N ALA A 33 12.69 9.31 21.95
CA ALA A 33 11.47 9.64 21.22
C ALA A 33 11.74 9.96 19.73
N GLU A 34 12.85 10.63 19.43
CA GLU A 34 13.24 10.89 18.04
C GLU A 34 13.60 9.57 17.33
N ARG A 35 14.36 8.70 18.02
CA ARG A 35 14.67 7.37 17.52
C ARG A 35 13.42 6.53 17.27
N ALA A 36 12.45 6.57 18.19
CA ALA A 36 11.18 5.89 18.06
C ALA A 36 10.41 6.37 16.81
N ALA A 37 10.40 7.67 16.53
CA ALA A 37 9.77 8.22 15.34
C ALA A 37 10.41 7.71 14.03
N TYR A 38 11.74 7.62 13.95
CA TYR A 38 12.41 7.05 12.77
C TYR A 38 12.11 5.56 12.59
N LEU A 39 12.07 4.79 13.68
CA LEU A 39 11.72 3.36 13.63
C LEU A 39 10.26 3.17 13.20
N ALA A 40 9.33 4.00 13.68
CA ALA A 40 7.93 3.95 13.28
C ALA A 40 7.76 4.25 11.77
N GLN A 41 8.48 5.26 11.26
CA GLN A 41 8.49 5.53 9.82
C GLN A 41 9.05 4.35 9.03
N TYR A 42 10.10 3.69 9.52
CA TYR A 42 10.62 2.48 8.89
C TYR A 42 9.55 1.37 8.88
N GLY A 43 8.87 1.15 10.01
CA GLY A 43 7.77 0.18 10.14
C GLY A 43 6.71 0.39 9.05
N ARG A 44 6.29 1.65 8.84
CA ARG A 44 5.37 2.02 7.75
C ARG A 44 5.93 1.71 6.36
N ILE A 45 7.21 1.99 6.10
CA ILE A 45 7.87 1.65 4.82
C ILE A 45 7.91 0.14 4.58
N ALA A 46 8.21 -0.65 5.61
CA ALA A 46 8.19 -2.11 5.52
C ALA A 46 6.77 -2.64 5.28
N TRP A 47 5.76 -2.10 5.98
CA TRP A 47 4.37 -2.50 5.78
C TRP A 47 3.89 -2.24 4.36
N GLU A 48 4.19 -1.06 3.78
CA GLU A 48 3.80 -0.76 2.39
C GLU A 48 4.50 -1.64 1.33
N ARG A 49 5.61 -2.30 1.68
CA ARG A 49 6.31 -3.29 0.84
C ARG A 49 5.80 -4.72 1.03
N GLY A 50 4.85 -4.93 1.94
CA GLY A 50 4.40 -6.26 2.33
C GLY A 50 5.35 -6.99 3.30
N ASP A 51 6.39 -6.31 3.80
CA ASP A 51 7.38 -6.88 4.71
C ASP A 51 6.87 -6.87 6.17
N PHE A 52 5.74 -7.54 6.43
CA PHE A 52 4.99 -7.40 7.68
C PHE A 52 5.75 -7.83 8.94
N ALA A 53 6.59 -8.86 8.86
CA ALA A 53 7.42 -9.29 9.99
C ALA A 53 8.44 -8.21 10.37
N GLU A 54 9.00 -7.53 9.38
CA GLU A 54 9.91 -6.41 9.60
C GLU A 54 9.17 -5.19 10.14
N ALA A 55 8.01 -4.86 9.56
CA ALA A 55 7.16 -3.76 10.01
C ALA A 55 6.83 -3.88 11.50
N LEU A 56 6.31 -5.04 11.91
CA LEU A 56 5.94 -5.29 13.31
C LEU A 56 7.15 -5.17 14.24
N ARG A 57 8.31 -5.70 13.83
CA ARG A 57 9.55 -5.60 14.63
C ARG A 57 9.96 -4.15 14.87
N TYR A 58 9.85 -3.29 13.86
CA TYR A 58 10.20 -1.87 13.97
C TYR A 58 9.18 -1.07 14.77
N ASP A 59 7.90 -1.32 14.58
CA ASP A 59 6.84 -0.69 15.39
C ASP A 59 6.98 -1.07 16.87
N GLU A 60 7.22 -2.35 17.18
CA GLU A 60 7.47 -2.77 18.55
C GLU A 60 8.77 -2.20 19.12
N ALA A 61 9.81 -2.02 18.30
CA ALA A 61 11.03 -1.35 18.73
C ALA A 61 10.81 0.13 19.05
N ALA A 62 10.00 0.83 18.24
CA ALA A 62 9.58 2.19 18.51
C ALA A 62 8.79 2.28 19.82
N LEU A 63 7.82 1.37 20.03
CA LEU A 63 6.97 1.35 21.24
C LEU A 63 7.74 0.99 22.52
N ARG A 64 8.87 0.27 22.43
CA ARG A 64 9.76 0.06 23.58
C ARG A 64 10.52 1.32 23.98
N LEU A 65 10.81 2.21 23.04
CA LEU A 65 11.49 3.48 23.29
C LEU A 65 10.52 4.58 23.72
N ASP A 66 9.33 4.60 23.11
CA ASP A 66 8.23 5.50 23.42
C ASP A 66 6.90 4.77 23.23
N GLY A 67 6.30 4.34 24.33
CA GLY A 67 5.01 3.62 24.32
C GLY A 67 3.84 4.46 23.81
N GLY A 68 3.99 5.79 23.74
CA GLY A 68 3.00 6.73 23.22
C GLY A 68 3.22 7.11 21.76
N GLN A 69 4.21 6.51 21.08
CA GLN A 69 4.54 6.92 19.71
C GLN A 69 3.41 6.53 18.74
N ARG A 70 2.66 7.54 18.28
CA ARG A 70 1.38 7.34 17.57
C ARG A 70 1.51 6.60 16.25
N GLU A 71 2.53 6.91 15.45
CA GLU A 71 2.75 6.22 14.16
C GLU A 71 3.08 4.74 14.36
N ALA A 72 3.78 4.38 15.45
CA ALA A 72 4.08 2.98 15.76
C ALA A 72 2.86 2.22 16.30
N LEU A 73 2.01 2.88 17.09
CA LEU A 73 0.73 2.31 17.52
C LEU A 73 -0.16 1.98 16.31
N ALA A 74 -0.26 2.92 15.37
CA ALA A 74 -0.98 2.75 14.11
C ALA A 74 -0.35 1.65 13.22
N GLY A 75 0.97 1.69 13.03
CA GLY A 75 1.71 0.70 12.26
C GLY A 75 1.54 -0.72 12.80
N ARG A 76 1.62 -0.90 14.13
CA ARG A 76 1.37 -2.19 14.78
C ARG A 76 -0.03 -2.71 14.49
N ALA A 77 -1.05 -1.85 14.59
CA ALA A 77 -2.44 -2.25 14.33
C ALA A 77 -2.66 -2.71 12.88
N ARG A 78 -2.19 -1.91 11.91
CA ARG A 78 -2.23 -2.26 10.47
C ARG A 78 -1.48 -3.55 10.17
N THR A 79 -0.28 -3.70 10.72
CA THR A 79 0.55 -4.88 10.47
C THR A 79 -0.07 -6.14 11.04
N LEU A 80 -0.66 -6.08 12.24
CA LEU A 80 -1.42 -7.21 12.81
C LEU A 80 -2.62 -7.59 11.94
N ALA A 81 -3.32 -6.60 11.37
CA ALA A 81 -4.41 -6.83 10.43
C ALA A 81 -3.92 -7.54 9.16
N SER A 82 -2.84 -7.06 8.53
CA SER A 82 -2.24 -7.68 7.34
C SER A 82 -1.69 -9.08 7.59
N LEU A 83 -1.32 -9.41 8.84
CA LEU A 83 -0.90 -10.75 9.26
C LEU A 83 -2.09 -11.69 9.56
N GLY A 84 -3.34 -11.23 9.42
CA GLY A 84 -4.54 -12.01 9.75
C GLY A 84 -4.76 -12.18 11.26
N ARG A 85 -4.03 -11.44 12.11
CA ARG A 85 -4.16 -11.48 13.58
C ARG A 85 -5.29 -10.55 14.04
N THR A 86 -6.49 -10.76 13.52
CA THR A 86 -7.63 -9.83 13.59
C THR A 86 -8.00 -9.40 15.01
N ALA A 87 -8.02 -10.33 15.98
CA ALA A 87 -8.34 -9.99 17.37
C ALA A 87 -7.29 -9.05 18.00
N GLU A 88 -6.01 -9.30 17.73
CA GLU A 88 -4.91 -8.46 18.22
C GLU A 88 -4.88 -7.11 17.50
N ALA A 89 -5.18 -7.10 16.20
CA ALA A 89 -5.30 -5.87 15.42
C ALA A 89 -6.38 -4.95 15.99
N ARG A 90 -7.58 -5.47 16.29
CA ARG A 90 -8.67 -4.70 16.93
C ARG A 90 -8.25 -4.10 18.27
N ALA A 91 -7.56 -4.88 19.12
CA ALA A 91 -7.03 -4.39 20.39
C ALA A 91 -5.96 -3.31 20.21
N ALA A 92 -5.09 -3.46 19.20
CA ALA A 92 -4.06 -2.48 18.86
C ALA A 92 -4.68 -1.18 18.31
N TYR A 93 -5.68 -1.25 17.43
CA TYR A 93 -6.45 -0.08 16.99
C TYR A 93 -7.13 0.63 18.16
N GLY A 94 -7.75 -0.11 19.08
CA GLY A 94 -8.32 0.47 20.30
C GLY A 94 -7.29 1.23 21.13
N THR A 95 -6.06 0.73 21.21
CA THR A 95 -4.94 1.42 21.89
C THR A 95 -4.49 2.66 21.13
N ALA A 96 -4.36 2.58 19.80
CA ALA A 96 -3.95 3.69 18.95
C ALA A 96 -4.95 4.85 18.94
N LEU A 97 -6.24 4.54 19.06
CA LEU A 97 -7.34 5.50 19.09
C LEU A 97 -7.63 6.07 20.49
N ALA A 98 -7.00 5.51 21.54
CA ALA A 98 -7.25 5.92 22.92
C ALA A 98 -6.87 7.40 23.14
N GLY A 99 -7.82 8.21 23.60
CA GLY A 99 -7.63 9.62 23.95
C GLY A 99 -7.49 10.58 22.76
N ARG A 100 -7.13 10.09 21.57
CA ARG A 100 -7.10 10.88 20.32
C ARG A 100 -7.64 10.07 19.16
N PRO A 101 -8.98 10.01 18.98
CA PRO A 101 -9.58 9.37 17.82
C PRO A 101 -9.10 10.05 16.54
N ASP A 102 -8.46 9.28 15.68
CA ASP A 102 -7.94 9.69 14.39
C ASP A 102 -8.89 9.16 13.29
N PRO A 103 -9.43 10.02 12.40
CA PRO A 103 -10.36 9.58 11.37
C PRO A 103 -9.82 8.50 10.44
N GLU A 104 -8.53 8.53 10.08
CA GLU A 104 -7.96 7.55 9.15
C GLU A 104 -7.88 6.17 9.82
N LEU A 105 -7.46 6.11 11.09
CA LEU A 105 -7.47 4.86 11.85
C LEU A 105 -8.89 4.34 12.16
N LEU A 106 -9.87 5.23 12.32
CA LEU A 106 -11.27 4.84 12.48
C LEU A 106 -11.81 4.20 11.20
N LEU A 107 -11.50 4.77 10.02
CA LEU A 107 -11.85 4.20 8.73
C LEU A 107 -11.26 2.80 8.56
N GLU A 108 -9.95 2.66 8.78
CA GLU A 108 -9.26 1.36 8.69
C GLU A 108 -9.83 0.31 9.65
N LEU A 109 -10.19 0.71 10.88
CA LEU A 109 -10.83 -0.19 11.84
C LEU A 109 -12.23 -0.59 11.39
N GLY A 110 -12.99 0.32 10.78
CA GLY A 110 -14.29 0.03 10.18
C GLY A 110 -14.18 -1.02 9.08
N GLU A 111 -13.24 -0.83 8.14
CA GLU A 111 -13.00 -1.78 7.05
C GLU A 111 -12.53 -3.15 7.57
N LEU A 112 -11.78 -3.19 8.67
CA LEU A 112 -11.40 -4.44 9.34
C LEU A 112 -12.61 -5.16 9.98
N TYR A 113 -13.59 -4.42 10.49
CA TYR A 113 -14.84 -5.02 10.98
C TYR A 113 -15.69 -5.53 9.82
N GLU A 114 -15.79 -4.77 8.74
CA GLU A 114 -16.54 -5.14 7.54
C GLU A 114 -15.98 -6.40 6.87
N ALA A 115 -14.67 -6.46 6.69
CA ALA A 115 -14.00 -7.65 6.15
C ALA A 115 -14.20 -8.90 7.02
N ALA A 116 -14.54 -8.72 8.30
CA ALA A 116 -14.87 -9.80 9.22
C ALA A 116 -16.39 -10.08 9.33
N GLY A 117 -17.23 -9.41 8.53
CA GLY A 117 -18.69 -9.54 8.51
C GLY A 117 -19.42 -8.87 9.68
N ASP A 118 -18.75 -7.96 10.40
CA ASP A 118 -19.32 -7.24 11.55
C ASP A 118 -19.82 -5.86 11.13
N GLU A 119 -20.89 -5.84 10.34
CA GLU A 119 -21.46 -4.62 9.72
C GLU A 119 -21.86 -3.56 10.76
N GLU A 120 -22.40 -3.99 11.91
CA GLU A 120 -22.83 -3.08 12.98
C GLU A 120 -21.62 -2.29 13.53
N ARG A 121 -20.51 -2.98 13.82
CA ARG A 121 -19.30 -2.31 14.31
C ARG A 121 -18.60 -1.48 13.23
N ALA A 122 -18.63 -1.93 11.98
CA ALA A 122 -18.10 -1.18 10.84
C ALA A 122 -18.84 0.17 10.70
N ALA A 123 -20.17 0.13 10.60
CA ALA A 123 -21.02 1.32 10.51
C ALA A 123 -20.80 2.28 11.69
N ALA A 124 -20.66 1.75 12.91
CA ALA A 124 -20.34 2.57 14.08
C ALA A 124 -19.00 3.30 13.95
N GLN A 125 -17.97 2.69 13.34
CA GLN A 125 -16.69 3.38 13.10
C GLN A 125 -16.84 4.45 12.02
N TYR A 126 -17.55 4.17 10.93
CA TYR A 126 -17.78 5.13 9.85
C TYR A 126 -18.52 6.39 10.34
N GLU A 127 -19.50 6.25 11.22
CA GLU A 127 -20.14 7.40 11.86
C GLU A 127 -19.18 8.20 12.76
N LEU A 128 -18.24 7.53 13.44
CA LEU A 128 -17.20 8.21 14.20
C LEU A 128 -16.23 8.98 13.30
N VAL A 129 -15.89 8.46 12.11
CA VAL A 129 -15.10 9.20 11.10
C VAL A 129 -15.81 10.50 10.75
N ARG A 130 -17.08 10.42 10.33
CA ARG A 130 -17.89 11.59 9.95
C ARG A 130 -17.99 12.60 11.10
N ALA A 131 -18.26 12.14 12.32
CA ALA A 131 -18.34 13.00 13.50
C ALA A 131 -17.00 13.67 13.83
N ARG A 132 -15.89 12.93 13.72
CA ARG A 132 -14.55 13.43 14.04
C ARG A 132 -14.08 14.47 13.02
N VAL A 133 -14.31 14.23 11.73
CA VAL A 133 -13.99 15.20 10.67
C VAL A 133 -14.79 16.49 10.88
N ARG A 134 -16.10 16.41 11.13
CA ARG A 134 -16.92 17.61 11.45
C ARG A 134 -16.38 18.39 12.65
N GLN A 135 -15.99 17.69 13.71
CA GLN A 135 -15.41 18.32 14.90
C GLN A 135 -14.06 18.99 14.61
N GLN A 136 -13.20 18.34 13.82
CA GLN A 136 -11.88 18.84 13.43
C GLN A 136 -11.97 20.04 12.49
N ALA A 137 -12.92 20.04 11.56
CA ALA A 137 -13.20 21.15 10.65
C ALA A 137 -13.57 22.43 11.43
N ALA A 138 -14.31 22.32 12.54
CA ALA A 138 -14.61 23.45 13.40
C ALA A 138 -13.35 24.08 14.06
N ALA A 139 -12.23 23.34 14.11
CA ALA A 139 -10.93 23.81 14.56
C ALA A 139 -9.97 24.15 13.39
N GLY A 140 -10.48 24.18 12.15
CA GLY A 140 -9.69 24.49 10.95
C GLY A 140 -8.79 23.35 10.46
N VAL A 141 -8.96 22.14 10.98
CA VAL A 141 -8.25 20.95 10.48
C VAL A 141 -9.05 20.39 9.33
N ASP A 142 -8.42 20.30 8.17
CA ASP A 142 -9.00 19.71 6.98
C ASP A 142 -9.00 18.18 7.07
N GLY A 143 -10.17 17.59 6.85
CA GLY A 143 -10.40 16.15 6.81
C GLY A 143 -11.16 15.69 5.56
N GLU A 144 -11.20 16.51 4.50
CA GLU A 144 -11.97 16.19 3.29
C GLU A 144 -11.40 14.98 2.54
N LEU A 145 -10.08 14.75 2.59
CA LEU A 145 -9.48 13.57 1.97
C LEU A 145 -9.99 12.26 2.60
N VAL A 146 -10.01 12.15 3.93
CA VAL A 146 -10.44 10.93 4.62
C VAL A 146 -11.96 10.76 4.54
N LEU A 147 -12.71 11.87 4.59
CA LEU A 147 -14.16 11.83 4.40
C LEU A 147 -14.53 11.41 2.98
N GLY A 148 -13.86 11.95 1.96
CA GLY A 148 -14.06 11.54 0.57
C GLY A 148 -13.76 10.06 0.33
N ARG A 149 -12.70 9.52 0.94
CA ARG A 149 -12.42 8.06 0.90
C ARG A 149 -13.53 7.24 1.54
N LEU A 150 -14.00 7.65 2.72
CA LEU A 150 -15.12 6.99 3.39
C LEU A 150 -16.37 6.98 2.52
N GLU A 151 -16.79 8.14 2.00
CA GLU A 151 -18.05 8.25 1.25
C GLU A 151 -17.98 7.50 -0.10
N ALA A 152 -16.80 7.38 -0.72
CA ALA A 152 -16.64 6.65 -1.99
C ALA A 152 -16.97 5.16 -1.87
N ASP A 153 -16.60 4.52 -0.75
CA ASP A 153 -16.80 3.09 -0.55
C ASP A 153 -18.01 2.76 0.32
N HIS A 154 -18.27 3.59 1.33
CA HIS A 154 -19.15 3.30 2.47
C HIS A 154 -20.27 4.33 2.66
N GLY A 155 -20.57 5.10 1.61
CA GLY A 155 -21.56 6.17 1.63
C GLY A 155 -22.01 6.59 0.24
N ASP A 156 -22.08 7.89 0.01
CA ASP A 156 -22.49 8.46 -1.29
C ASP A 156 -21.25 8.82 -2.13
N ALA A 157 -21.01 8.03 -3.18
CA ALA A 157 -19.90 8.25 -4.10
C ALA A 157 -19.98 9.59 -4.86
N ALA A 158 -21.18 10.10 -5.16
CA ALA A 158 -21.34 11.40 -5.80
C ALA A 158 -20.94 12.53 -4.84
N GLU A 159 -21.30 12.41 -3.55
CA GLU A 159 -20.84 13.34 -2.51
C GLU A 159 -19.31 13.30 -2.37
N ALA A 160 -18.72 12.10 -2.39
CA ALA A 160 -17.27 11.92 -2.37
C ALA A 160 -16.58 12.66 -3.52
N VAL A 161 -17.11 12.55 -4.75
CA VAL A 161 -16.59 13.23 -5.94
C VAL A 161 -16.59 14.75 -5.75
N GLU A 162 -17.71 15.33 -5.28
CA GLU A 162 -17.81 16.79 -5.11
C GLU A 162 -16.82 17.32 -4.07
N ARG A 163 -16.71 16.63 -2.91
CA ARG A 163 -15.73 16.96 -1.86
C ARG A 163 -14.29 16.88 -2.38
N LEU A 164 -13.94 15.77 -3.03
CA LEU A 164 -12.58 15.53 -3.51
C LEU A 164 -12.20 16.43 -4.70
N ARG A 165 -13.18 16.89 -5.49
CA ARG A 165 -12.95 17.94 -6.50
C ARG A 165 -12.62 19.28 -5.88
N GLU A 166 -13.34 19.66 -4.84
CA GLU A 166 -13.00 20.88 -4.09
C GLU A 166 -11.62 20.78 -3.48
N GLU A 167 -11.32 19.63 -2.88
CA GLU A 167 -10.02 19.39 -2.28
C GLU A 167 -8.90 19.41 -3.33
N TRP A 168 -9.10 18.79 -4.49
CA TRP A 168 -8.13 18.86 -5.59
C TRP A 168 -7.91 20.29 -6.09
N ARG A 169 -8.95 21.12 -6.16
CA ARG A 169 -8.83 22.55 -6.54
C ARG A 169 -8.05 23.35 -5.50
N ARG A 170 -8.22 23.03 -4.22
CA ARG A 170 -7.60 23.74 -3.09
C ARG A 170 -6.15 23.30 -2.86
N GLN A 171 -5.90 21.99 -2.89
CA GLN A 171 -4.61 21.36 -2.63
C GLN A 171 -4.41 20.14 -3.55
N PRO A 172 -3.98 20.35 -4.81
CA PRO A 172 -3.64 19.23 -5.68
C PRO A 172 -2.54 18.36 -5.06
N GLY A 173 -2.79 17.06 -4.95
CA GLY A 173 -1.82 16.11 -4.39
C GLY A 173 -2.09 14.68 -4.83
N ILE A 174 -1.06 13.85 -4.87
CA ILE A 174 -1.15 12.45 -5.36
C ILE A 174 -2.21 11.64 -4.59
N ALA A 175 -2.33 11.83 -3.28
CA ALA A 175 -3.35 11.15 -2.47
C ALA A 175 -4.78 11.62 -2.79
N VAL A 176 -4.94 12.91 -3.12
CA VAL A 176 -6.24 13.48 -3.51
C VAL A 176 -6.60 13.04 -4.93
N ALA A 177 -5.63 12.98 -5.85
CA ALA A 177 -5.83 12.43 -7.19
C ALA A 177 -6.27 10.96 -7.14
N ASP A 178 -5.60 10.13 -6.32
CA ASP A 178 -6.02 8.74 -6.15
C ASP A 178 -7.45 8.63 -5.61
N ALA A 179 -7.75 9.33 -4.50
CA ALA A 179 -9.07 9.29 -3.89
C ALA A 179 -10.17 9.81 -4.84
N LEU A 180 -9.91 10.90 -5.58
CA LEU A 180 -10.86 11.45 -6.56
C LEU A 180 -11.07 10.49 -7.73
N GLY A 181 -9.99 9.86 -8.25
CA GLY A 181 -10.09 8.84 -9.27
C GLY A 181 -10.96 7.67 -8.81
N TRP A 182 -10.73 7.20 -7.58
CA TRP A 182 -11.54 6.13 -7.00
C TRP A 182 -13.01 6.54 -6.77
N ALA A 183 -13.27 7.71 -6.22
CA ALA A 183 -14.64 8.21 -6.04
C ALA A 183 -15.39 8.33 -7.38
N LEU A 184 -14.73 8.82 -8.43
CA LEU A 184 -15.31 8.90 -9.78
C LEU A 184 -15.65 7.50 -10.33
N HIS A 185 -14.80 6.50 -10.07
CA HIS A 185 -15.08 5.12 -10.44
C HIS A 185 -16.30 4.55 -9.70
N ARG A 186 -16.39 4.80 -8.39
CA ARG A 186 -17.53 4.39 -7.56
C ARG A 186 -18.83 5.08 -7.98
N ASP A 187 -18.74 6.30 -8.52
CA ASP A 187 -19.85 7.06 -9.14
C ASP A 187 -20.14 6.65 -10.62
N GLY A 188 -19.40 5.68 -11.18
CA GLY A 188 -19.60 5.17 -12.54
C GLY A 188 -19.02 6.03 -13.66
N ARG A 189 -18.08 6.92 -13.35
CA ARG A 189 -17.45 7.88 -14.27
C ARG A 189 -16.03 7.45 -14.65
N ASP A 190 -15.89 6.24 -15.14
CA ASP A 190 -14.61 5.54 -15.29
C ASP A 190 -13.58 6.23 -16.21
N GLU A 191 -14.03 6.85 -17.30
CA GLU A 191 -13.13 7.57 -18.22
C GLU A 191 -12.48 8.79 -17.54
N GLU A 192 -13.24 9.51 -16.70
CA GLU A 192 -12.71 10.62 -15.91
C GLU A 192 -11.82 10.09 -14.77
N ALA A 193 -12.28 9.03 -14.09
CA ALA A 193 -11.55 8.35 -13.03
C ALA A 193 -10.12 7.97 -13.46
N LEU A 194 -9.97 7.42 -14.68
CA LEU A 194 -8.68 7.01 -15.20
C LEU A 194 -7.67 8.16 -15.33
N THR A 195 -8.14 9.38 -15.60
CA THR A 195 -7.26 10.56 -15.68
C THR A 195 -6.58 10.85 -14.34
N PHE A 196 -7.35 10.77 -13.26
CA PHE A 196 -6.86 10.99 -11.90
C PHE A 196 -6.05 9.81 -11.38
N ALA A 197 -6.50 8.57 -11.60
CA ALA A 197 -5.75 7.37 -11.25
C ALA A 197 -4.39 7.29 -11.98
N THR A 198 -4.33 7.73 -13.24
CA THR A 198 -3.06 7.85 -13.99
C THR A 198 -2.16 8.90 -13.35
N THR A 199 -2.70 10.06 -12.96
CA THR A 199 -1.94 11.12 -12.28
C THR A 199 -1.32 10.60 -10.98
N ALA A 200 -2.06 9.80 -10.21
CA ALA A 200 -1.60 9.25 -8.95
C ALA A 200 -0.50 8.18 -9.08
N THR A 201 -0.40 7.50 -10.23
CA THR A 201 0.46 6.32 -10.42
C THR A 201 1.52 6.46 -11.51
N ASP A 202 1.51 7.57 -12.27
CA ASP A 202 2.49 7.84 -13.32
C ASP A 202 3.71 8.56 -12.74
N SER A 203 4.83 7.84 -12.67
CA SER A 203 6.14 8.34 -12.24
C SER A 203 6.60 9.59 -13.00
N ALA A 204 6.21 9.75 -14.27
CA ALA A 204 6.58 10.92 -15.08
C ALA A 204 5.73 12.17 -14.74
N LYS A 205 4.57 11.98 -14.10
CA LYS A 205 3.64 13.05 -13.68
C LYS A 205 3.67 13.31 -12.17
N GLY A 206 4.66 12.78 -11.47
CA GLY A 206 4.82 12.92 -10.02
C GLY A 206 4.23 11.78 -9.19
N GLY A 207 3.55 10.82 -9.82
CA GLY A 207 3.00 9.60 -9.20
C GLY A 207 4.00 8.46 -9.09
N GLY A 208 5.23 8.74 -8.64
CA GLY A 208 6.28 7.71 -8.46
C GLY A 208 6.03 6.79 -7.26
N VAL A 209 5.03 7.11 -6.42
CA VAL A 209 4.70 6.38 -5.20
C VAL A 209 4.11 5.02 -5.55
N ARG A 210 4.86 3.95 -5.29
CA ARG A 210 4.43 2.56 -5.53
C ARG A 210 3.45 2.06 -4.47
N LYS A 211 2.34 2.74 -4.21
CA LYS A 211 1.33 2.25 -3.24
C LYS A 211 0.48 1.14 -3.86
N ALA A 212 0.36 0.02 -3.15
CA ALA A 212 -0.44 -1.11 -3.61
C ALA A 212 -1.91 -0.73 -3.84
N LEU A 213 -2.50 0.05 -2.92
CA LEU A 213 -3.86 0.55 -3.05
C LEU A 213 -4.08 1.37 -4.33
N TYR A 214 -3.14 2.25 -4.71
CA TYR A 214 -3.29 3.10 -5.88
C TYR A 214 -3.18 2.28 -7.18
N ALA A 215 -2.30 1.28 -7.19
CA ALA A 215 -2.22 0.33 -8.29
C ALA A 215 -3.51 -0.50 -8.40
N TYR A 216 -4.10 -0.90 -7.28
CA TYR A 216 -5.39 -1.59 -7.25
C TYR A 216 -6.52 -0.71 -7.83
N HIS A 217 -6.69 0.52 -7.34
CA HIS A 217 -7.71 1.45 -7.85
C HIS A 217 -7.58 1.64 -9.36
N ARG A 218 -6.36 1.88 -9.85
CA ARG A 218 -6.10 2.00 -11.29
C ARG A 218 -6.46 0.72 -12.05
N GLY A 219 -6.09 -0.44 -11.53
CA GLY A 219 -6.41 -1.72 -12.16
C GLY A 219 -7.92 -1.98 -12.24
N ALA A 220 -8.66 -1.69 -11.16
CA ALA A 220 -10.11 -1.81 -11.11
C ALA A 220 -10.81 -0.85 -12.08
N ILE A 221 -10.36 0.41 -12.18
CA ILE A 221 -10.86 1.39 -13.16
C ILE A 221 -10.61 0.89 -14.60
N GLU A 222 -9.41 0.37 -14.86
CA GLU A 222 -9.08 -0.17 -16.18
C GLU A 222 -9.91 -1.42 -16.52
N LEU A 223 -10.33 -2.23 -15.53
CA LEU A 223 -11.30 -3.31 -15.75
C LEU A 223 -12.67 -2.79 -16.13
N ALA A 224 -13.18 -1.78 -15.42
CA ALA A 224 -14.48 -1.19 -15.71
C ALA A 224 -14.55 -0.58 -17.13
N LEU A 225 -13.39 -0.13 -17.65
CA LEU A 225 -13.23 0.37 -19.01
C LEU A 225 -12.98 -0.72 -20.07
N ASP A 226 -13.15 -2.00 -19.74
CA ASP A 226 -12.89 -3.15 -20.62
C ASP A 226 -11.45 -3.17 -21.17
N ARG A 227 -10.46 -2.89 -20.30
CA ARG A 227 -9.02 -2.89 -20.64
C ARG A 227 -8.26 -3.97 -19.87
N PRO A 228 -8.58 -5.26 -20.06
CA PRO A 228 -8.12 -6.36 -19.20
C PRO A 228 -6.60 -6.54 -19.15
N GLY A 229 -5.88 -6.22 -20.24
CA GLY A 229 -4.42 -6.36 -20.29
C GLY A 229 -3.68 -5.41 -19.35
N VAL A 230 -4.03 -4.11 -19.38
CA VAL A 230 -3.41 -3.12 -18.49
C VAL A 230 -3.94 -3.25 -17.06
N ALA A 231 -5.22 -3.60 -16.91
CA ALA A 231 -5.82 -3.86 -15.62
C ALA A 231 -5.09 -4.98 -14.86
N ARG A 232 -4.87 -6.14 -15.52
CA ARG A 232 -4.08 -7.25 -14.97
C ARG A 232 -2.73 -6.77 -14.46
N ARG A 233 -2.00 -5.99 -15.27
CA ARG A 233 -0.68 -5.47 -14.90
C ARG A 233 -0.73 -4.67 -13.60
N HIS A 234 -1.73 -3.82 -13.41
CA HIS A 234 -1.85 -2.98 -12.21
C HIS A 234 -2.38 -3.73 -10.99
N LEU A 235 -3.32 -4.67 -11.17
CA LEU A 235 -3.78 -5.56 -10.10
C LEU A 235 -2.65 -6.46 -9.58
N GLU A 236 -1.87 -7.06 -10.49
CA GLU A 236 -0.68 -7.83 -10.10
C GLU A 236 0.37 -6.93 -9.43
N LEU A 237 0.54 -5.68 -9.90
CA LEU A 237 1.45 -4.73 -9.27
C LEU A 237 1.02 -4.43 -7.83
N ALA A 238 -0.28 -4.26 -7.57
CA ALA A 238 -0.80 -4.07 -6.22
C ALA A 238 -0.40 -5.22 -5.30
N LEU A 239 -0.74 -6.45 -5.69
CA LEU A 239 -0.47 -7.65 -4.89
C LEU A 239 1.03 -7.96 -4.74
N ARG A 240 1.84 -7.74 -5.78
CA ARG A 240 3.30 -7.87 -5.67
C ARG A 240 3.92 -6.82 -4.76
N THR A 241 3.33 -5.63 -4.68
CA THR A 241 3.84 -4.53 -3.85
C THR A 241 3.52 -4.75 -2.38
N ASN A 242 2.28 -5.14 -2.08
CA ASN A 242 1.86 -5.52 -0.74
C ASN A 242 0.65 -6.47 -0.92
N PRO A 243 0.75 -7.76 -0.56
CA PRO A 243 -0.33 -8.73 -0.80
C PRO A 243 -1.51 -8.62 0.18
N ALA A 244 -1.39 -7.83 1.25
CA ALA A 244 -2.43 -7.60 2.26
C ALA A 244 -2.56 -6.10 2.59
N PHE A 245 -2.60 -5.28 1.53
CA PHE A 245 -2.63 -3.81 1.61
C PHE A 245 -3.96 -3.25 2.12
N SER A 246 -5.04 -4.02 2.00
CA SER A 246 -6.36 -3.73 2.54
C SER A 246 -7.07 -5.05 2.82
N PRO A 247 -7.80 -5.18 3.95
CA PRO A 247 -8.56 -6.38 4.25
C PRO A 247 -9.76 -6.59 3.30
N LEU A 248 -10.24 -5.53 2.64
CA LEU A 248 -11.33 -5.58 1.66
C LEU A 248 -10.79 -5.75 0.23
N TRP A 249 -9.77 -4.96 -0.13
CA TRP A 249 -9.39 -4.79 -1.53
C TRP A 249 -8.29 -5.75 -2.01
N ALA A 250 -7.47 -6.31 -1.11
CA ALA A 250 -6.53 -7.34 -1.52
C ALA A 250 -7.24 -8.63 -1.99
N PRO A 251 -8.27 -9.14 -1.28
CA PRO A 251 -9.10 -10.24 -1.79
C PRO A 251 -9.79 -9.91 -3.12
N ALA A 252 -10.38 -8.71 -3.24
CA ALA A 252 -11.03 -8.28 -4.50
C ALA A 252 -10.05 -8.24 -5.69
N ALA A 253 -8.80 -7.81 -5.46
CA ALA A 253 -7.76 -7.84 -6.48
C ALA A 253 -7.41 -9.27 -6.93
N GLN A 254 -7.38 -10.23 -5.98
CA GLN A 254 -7.12 -11.64 -6.27
C GLN A 254 -8.28 -12.27 -7.07
N GLU A 255 -9.51 -11.99 -6.66
CA GLU A 255 -10.73 -12.42 -7.36
C GLU A 255 -10.77 -11.90 -8.79
N ALA A 256 -10.55 -10.60 -8.98
CA ALA A 256 -10.49 -9.98 -10.30
C ALA A 256 -9.42 -10.61 -11.21
N LEU A 257 -8.23 -10.94 -10.68
CA LEU A 257 -7.20 -11.64 -11.45
C LEU A 257 -7.58 -13.09 -11.79
N SER A 258 -8.28 -13.78 -10.89
CA SER A 258 -8.80 -15.12 -11.12
C SER A 258 -9.84 -15.11 -12.26
N ASP A 259 -10.76 -14.14 -12.24
CA ASP A 259 -11.81 -13.98 -13.25
C ASP A 259 -11.26 -13.64 -14.64
N LEU A 260 -10.18 -12.86 -14.69
CA LEU A 260 -9.47 -12.59 -15.95
C LEU A 260 -8.77 -13.83 -16.53
N GLY A 261 -8.61 -14.92 -15.76
CA GLY A 261 -7.94 -16.15 -16.16
C GLY A 261 -6.44 -15.99 -16.41
N ASP A 262 -5.84 -16.87 -17.22
CA ASP A 262 -4.49 -16.65 -17.75
C ASP A 262 -4.53 -15.60 -18.86
N PRO A 263 -3.45 -14.81 -19.05
CA PRO A 263 -3.35 -14.03 -20.27
C PRO A 263 -3.46 -14.99 -21.46
N PRO A 264 -4.25 -14.64 -22.50
CA PRO A 264 -4.28 -15.47 -23.69
C PRO A 264 -2.83 -15.70 -24.12
N LEU A 265 -2.48 -16.95 -24.44
CA LEU A 265 -1.22 -17.28 -25.12
C LEU A 265 -1.28 -16.63 -26.50
N THR A 266 -1.13 -15.32 -26.57
CA THR A 266 -0.79 -14.65 -27.81
C THR A 266 0.54 -15.24 -28.20
N GLU A 267 0.55 -15.97 -29.32
CA GLU A 267 1.78 -16.30 -30.01
C GLU A 267 2.65 -15.06 -29.98
N ALA A 268 3.89 -15.22 -29.49
CA ALA A 268 4.87 -14.15 -29.57
C ALA A 268 4.78 -13.53 -30.98
N PRO A 269 4.81 -12.19 -31.11
CA PRO A 269 4.75 -11.55 -32.42
C PRO A 269 5.66 -12.31 -33.39
N ALA A 270 5.18 -12.64 -34.59
CA ALA A 270 5.87 -13.52 -35.55
C ALA A 270 7.29 -13.04 -35.94
N ASP A 271 7.65 -11.84 -35.49
CA ASP A 271 8.91 -11.13 -35.60
C ASP A 271 9.87 -11.29 -34.39
N VAL A 272 9.45 -11.91 -33.27
CA VAL A 272 10.38 -12.39 -32.24
C VAL A 272 10.98 -13.72 -32.71
N ARG A 273 11.92 -13.63 -33.66
CA ARG A 273 12.96 -14.65 -33.75
C ARG A 273 13.74 -14.56 -32.44
N LEU A 274 13.44 -15.47 -31.52
CA LEU A 274 14.43 -15.87 -30.52
C LEU A 274 15.68 -16.25 -31.31
N GLN A 275 16.67 -15.36 -31.36
CA GLN A 275 18.01 -15.75 -31.76
C GLN A 275 18.42 -16.80 -30.74
N ALA A 276 18.34 -18.06 -31.14
CA ALA A 276 18.95 -19.15 -30.40
C ALA A 276 20.39 -18.71 -30.14
N ALA A 277 20.75 -18.64 -28.85
CA ALA A 277 22.13 -18.44 -28.47
C ALA A 277 22.99 -19.49 -29.22
N PRO A 278 24.16 -19.11 -29.76
CA PRO A 278 25.00 -20.05 -30.49
C PRO A 278 25.29 -21.25 -29.58
N VAL A 279 24.94 -22.45 -30.06
CA VAL A 279 25.26 -23.71 -29.41
C VAL A 279 26.78 -23.75 -29.24
N PRO A 280 27.32 -23.87 -28.01
CA PRO A 280 28.75 -24.00 -27.82
C PRO A 280 29.23 -25.27 -28.54
N PRO A 281 30.44 -25.26 -29.14
CA PRO A 281 30.97 -26.45 -29.80
C PRO A 281 31.06 -27.61 -28.80
N PRO A 282 30.89 -28.87 -29.26
CA PRO A 282 30.96 -30.02 -28.38
C PRO A 282 32.31 -30.01 -27.65
N THR A 283 32.26 -30.05 -26.32
CA THR A 283 33.45 -30.24 -25.50
C THR A 283 34.07 -31.59 -25.85
N GLY A 284 35.39 -31.59 -26.07
CA GLY A 284 36.16 -32.80 -26.36
C GLY A 284 36.02 -33.87 -25.27
N PRO A 285 36.49 -35.10 -25.54
CA PRO A 285 36.28 -36.24 -24.65
C PRO A 285 36.81 -35.96 -23.23
N PRO A 286 36.13 -36.47 -22.18
CA PRO A 286 36.51 -36.22 -20.80
C PRO A 286 37.93 -36.76 -20.51
N PRO A 287 38.69 -36.11 -19.61
CA PRO A 287 40.00 -36.60 -19.21
C PRO A 287 39.88 -37.99 -18.54
N PRO A 288 40.89 -38.85 -18.66
CA PRO A 288 40.86 -40.19 -18.08
C PRO A 288 40.74 -40.14 -16.55
N ALA A 289 39.92 -41.04 -16.01
CA ALA A 289 39.67 -41.16 -14.57
C ALA A 289 40.98 -41.40 -13.80
N ALA A 290 41.16 -40.66 -12.70
CA ALA A 290 42.29 -40.84 -11.80
C ALA A 290 42.27 -42.25 -11.17
N ALA A 291 43.44 -42.90 -11.13
CA ALA A 291 43.61 -44.23 -10.55
C ALA A 291 43.28 -44.23 -9.04
N PRO A 292 42.70 -45.33 -8.51
CA PRO A 292 42.38 -45.43 -7.09
C PRO A 292 43.66 -45.50 -6.23
N PRO A 293 43.63 -44.98 -5.00
CA PRO A 293 44.79 -44.99 -4.11
C PRO A 293 45.14 -46.41 -3.66
N ALA A 294 46.44 -46.67 -3.51
CA ALA A 294 46.96 -47.94 -3.04
C ALA A 294 46.57 -48.21 -1.58
N PRO A 295 46.34 -49.48 -1.18
CA PRO A 295 45.96 -49.83 0.18
C PRO A 295 47.15 -49.64 1.15
N PRO A 296 46.87 -49.31 2.42
CA PRO A 296 47.90 -49.07 3.44
C PRO A 296 48.62 -50.37 3.83
N GLN A 297 49.92 -50.24 4.13
CA GLN A 297 50.72 -51.28 4.81
C GLN A 297 50.57 -51.16 6.32
#